data_AF-K9UDK7-F1
#
_entry.id   AF-K9UDK7-F1
#
_cell.length_a   1.000
_cell.length_b   1.000
_cell.length_c   1.000
_cell.angle_alpha   90.00
_cell.angle_beta   90.00
_cell.angle_gamma   90.00
#
_symmetry.space_group_name_H-M   'P 1'
#
loop_
_entity.id
_entity.type
_entity.pdbx_description
1 polymer ?
#
loop_
_entity_poly.entity_id
_entity_poly.type
_entity_poly.pdbx_seq_one_letter_code
_entity_poly.pdbx_strand_id
1 'polypeptide(L)'
;MRYHWELDSGHQISIDNQGAQTVITVLQSSVGQQQHTSSSFTTGTWSVPPEMTLTPTGGLVKIITASGESSVQIQGNSIQLRSSHQSDRQSSCSSTSCRTAR
;
A
#
# COMPACT_ATOMS: atom_id res chain seq x y z
N MET A 1 6.26 -12.90 0.93
CA MET A 1 7.58 -12.24 1.16
C MET A 1 7.31 -10.87 1.75
N ARG A 2 8.03 -10.42 2.78
CA ARG A 2 7.74 -9.13 3.45
C ARG A 2 8.98 -8.24 3.48
N TYR A 3 8.80 -6.98 3.14
CA TYR A 3 9.81 -5.93 3.26
C TYR A 3 9.26 -4.78 4.10
N HIS A 4 10.13 -4.06 4.78
CA HIS A 4 9.76 -2.87 5.51
C HIS A 4 10.86 -1.82 5.37
N TRP A 5 10.44 -0.57 5.42
CA TRP A 5 11.28 0.60 5.38
C TRP A 5 10.80 1.56 6.45
N GLU A 6 11.76 2.13 7.17
CA GLU A 6 11.51 3.18 8.15
C GLU A 6 12.03 4.48 7.58
N LEU A 7 11.25 5.55 7.75
CA LEU A 7 11.63 6.91 7.42
C LEU A 7 11.95 7.64 8.72
N ASP A 8 12.93 8.54 8.67
CA ASP A 8 13.37 9.36 9.81
C ASP A 8 12.23 10.20 10.43
N SER A 9 11.14 10.43 9.70
CA SER A 9 9.94 11.14 10.16
C SER A 9 9.03 10.33 11.09
N GLY A 10 9.39 9.09 11.45
CA GLY A 10 8.55 8.19 12.24
C GLY A 10 7.45 7.52 11.40
N HIS A 11 7.66 7.44 10.09
CA HIS A 11 6.81 6.66 9.19
C HIS A 11 7.47 5.31 8.94
N GLN A 12 6.69 4.24 9.03
CA GLN A 12 7.12 2.90 8.71
C GLN A 12 6.21 2.36 7.60
N ILE A 13 6.82 1.96 6.50
CA ILE A 13 6.14 1.37 5.35
C ILE A 13 6.52 -0.09 5.30
N SER A 14 5.54 -0.98 5.38
CA SER A 14 5.72 -2.41 5.19
C SER A 14 4.95 -2.88 3.97
N ILE A 15 5.54 -3.77 3.20
CA ILE A 15 4.90 -4.42 2.07
C ILE A 15 5.01 -5.93 2.22
N ASP A 16 3.93 -6.62 1.92
CA ASP A 16 3.82 -8.06 2.07
C ASP A 16 3.18 -8.70 0.84
N ASN A 17 3.86 -9.69 0.28
CA ASN A 17 3.34 -10.54 -0.77
C ASN A 17 2.73 -11.80 -0.16
N GLN A 18 1.40 -11.80 -0.08
CA GLN A 18 0.54 -12.89 0.38
C GLN A 18 -0.02 -13.65 -0.83
N GLY A 19 0.85 -14.38 -1.53
CA GLY A 19 0.52 -15.05 -2.78
C GLY A 19 0.38 -14.06 -3.94
N ALA A 20 -0.82 -13.93 -4.51
CA ALA A 20 -1.08 -12.97 -5.59
C ALA A 20 -1.43 -11.56 -5.10
N GLN A 21 -1.58 -11.39 -3.78
CA GLN A 21 -1.94 -10.11 -3.16
C GLN A 21 -0.71 -9.42 -2.57
N THR A 22 -0.58 -8.14 -2.88
CA THR A 22 0.35 -7.23 -2.25
C THR A 22 -0.39 -6.42 -1.20
N VAL A 23 -0.02 -6.57 0.07
CA VAL A 23 -0.54 -5.79 1.19
C VAL A 23 0.49 -4.74 1.55
N ILE A 24 0.09 -3.48 1.54
CA ILE A 24 0.91 -2.36 1.96
C ILE A 24 0.34 -1.82 3.26
N THR A 25 1.21 -1.62 4.23
CA THR A 25 0.91 -1.09 5.54
C THR A 25 1.78 0.14 5.77
N VAL A 26 1.15 1.27 6.04
CA VAL A 26 1.81 2.50 6.46
C VAL A 26 1.44 2.73 7.92
N LEU A 27 2.46 2.85 8.75
CA LEU A 27 2.38 3.25 10.13
C LEU A 27 3.01 4.64 10.22
N GLN A 28 2.32 5.57 10.86
CA GLN A 28 2.86 6.89 11.15
C GLN A 28 2.73 7.13 12.65
N SER A 29 3.86 7.20 13.34
CA SER A 29 3.91 7.55 14.75
C SER A 29 4.12 9.06 14.89
N SER A 30 3.13 9.73 15.46
CA SER A 30 3.23 11.12 15.91
C SER A 30 3.07 11.16 17.44
N VAL A 31 3.54 12.24 18.07
CA VAL A 31 3.46 12.39 19.53
C VAL A 31 2.01 12.24 19.98
N GLY A 32 1.72 11.15 20.71
CA GLY A 32 0.39 10.84 21.24
C GLY A 32 -0.60 10.17 20.28
N GLN A 33 -0.23 9.89 19.03
CA GLN A 33 -1.11 9.22 18.04
C GLN A 33 -0.30 8.32 17.09
N GLN A 34 -0.73 7.06 16.95
CA GLN A 34 -0.23 6.16 15.91
C GLN A 34 -1.33 5.97 14.86
N GLN A 35 -1.09 6.43 13.64
CA GLN A 35 -1.99 6.17 12.53
C GLN A 35 -1.53 4.94 11.75
N HIS A 36 -2.46 4.03 11.51
CA HIS A 36 -2.23 2.81 10.74
C HIS A 36 -3.15 2.81 9.53
N THR A 37 -2.57 2.61 8.35
CA THR A 37 -3.32 2.49 7.10
C THR A 37 -2.81 1.28 6.33
N SER A 38 -3.72 0.42 5.90
CA SER A 38 -3.40 -0.73 5.07
C SER A 38 -4.19 -0.71 3.76
N SER A 39 -3.59 -1.23 2.70
CA SER A 39 -4.25 -1.39 1.41
C SER A 39 -3.73 -2.65 0.73
N SER A 40 -4.63 -3.41 0.13
CA SER A 40 -4.30 -4.64 -0.58
C SER A 40 -4.58 -4.52 -2.07
N PHE A 41 -3.66 -5.01 -2.88
CA PHE A 41 -3.73 -4.94 -4.33
C PHE A 41 -3.40 -6.30 -4.95
N THR A 42 -4.16 -6.68 -5.97
CA THR A 42 -3.86 -7.88 -6.75
C THR A 42 -2.82 -7.54 -7.81
N THR A 43 -1.54 -7.77 -7.50
CA THR A 43 -0.41 -7.55 -8.43
C THR A 43 0.15 -8.85 -9.00
N GLY A 44 -0.18 -9.98 -8.38
CA GLY A 44 0.48 -11.27 -8.63
C GLY A 44 1.66 -11.51 -7.69
N THR A 45 2.26 -12.69 -7.82
CA THR A 45 3.45 -13.10 -7.06
C THR A 45 4.67 -12.32 -7.54
N TRP A 46 5.49 -11.84 -6.61
CA TRP A 46 6.71 -11.11 -6.95
C TRP A 46 7.74 -12.03 -7.57
N SER A 47 8.24 -11.65 -8.75
CA SER A 47 9.30 -12.38 -9.45
C SER A 47 10.69 -11.93 -8.98
N VAL A 48 10.79 -10.69 -8.52
CA VAL A 48 12.01 -10.09 -7.97
C VAL A 48 11.67 -9.28 -6.71
N PRO A 49 12.65 -8.98 -5.84
CA PRO A 49 12.44 -8.10 -4.71
C PRO A 49 11.88 -6.73 -5.15
N PRO A 50 10.91 -6.16 -4.43
CA PRO A 50 10.37 -4.85 -4.74
C PRO A 50 11.42 -3.77 -4.47
N GLU A 51 11.50 -2.78 -5.36
CA GLU A 51 12.37 -1.63 -5.21
C GLU A 51 11.59 -0.47 -4.58
N MET A 52 12.09 0.05 -3.46
CA MET A 52 11.50 1.22 -2.79
C MET A 52 12.37 2.45 -3.03
N THR A 53 11.75 3.50 -3.57
CA THR A 53 12.33 4.84 -3.61
C THR A 53 11.68 5.69 -2.53
N LEU A 54 12.41 5.95 -1.44
CA LEU A 54 11.90 6.77 -0.34
C LEU A 54 11.83 8.25 -0.74
N THR A 55 10.82 8.94 -0.24
CA THR A 55 10.67 10.39 -0.32
C THR A 55 10.48 10.95 1.10
N PRO A 56 10.66 12.26 1.33
CA PRO A 56 10.53 12.83 2.68
C PRO A 56 9.17 12.58 3.35
N THR A 57 8.12 12.36 2.55
CA THR A 57 6.73 12.17 3.02
C THR A 57 6.17 10.79 2.68
N GLY A 58 6.96 9.85 2.16
CA GLY A 58 6.49 8.52 1.76
C GLY A 58 7.46 7.77 0.85
N GLY A 59 6.96 7.20 -0.24
CA GLY A 59 7.81 6.46 -1.18
C GLY A 59 7.08 5.92 -2.40
N LEU A 60 7.86 5.49 -3.39
CA LEU A 60 7.39 4.79 -4.57
C LEU A 60 7.93 3.36 -4.55
N VAL A 61 7.04 2.38 -4.51
CA VAL A 61 7.40 0.97 -4.57
C VAL A 61 7.19 0.46 -5.99
N LYS A 62 8.21 -0.12 -6.61
CA LYS A 62 8.08 -0.85 -7.86
C LYS A 62 8.00 -2.33 -7.58
N ILE A 63 7.01 -2.97 -8.20
CA ILE A 63 6.72 -4.39 -8.06
C ILE A 63 6.77 -4.98 -9.46
N ILE A 64 7.64 -5.96 -9.64
CA ILE A 64 7.77 -6.70 -10.89
C ILE A 64 7.26 -8.12 -10.66
N THR A 65 6.23 -8.48 -11.40
CA THR A 65 5.59 -9.80 -11.35
C THR A 65 5.56 -10.42 -12.74
N ALA A 66 5.16 -11.69 -12.82
CA ALA A 66 4.96 -12.38 -14.09
C ALA A 66 3.84 -11.74 -14.95
N SER A 67 2.89 -11.03 -14.35
CA SER A 67 1.83 -10.31 -15.06
C SER A 67 2.28 -8.93 -15.56
N GLY A 68 3.36 -8.35 -15.02
CA GLY A 68 3.92 -7.08 -15.49
C GLY A 68 4.51 -6.23 -14.37
N GLU A 69 4.79 -4.97 -14.69
CA GLU A 69 5.26 -3.99 -13.71
C GLU A 69 4.06 -3.24 -13.09
N SER A 70 4.08 -3.10 -11.77
CA SER A 70 3.13 -2.30 -11.01
C SER A 70 3.88 -1.37 -10.08
N SER A 71 3.51 -0.10 -10.07
CA SER A 71 4.11 0.90 -9.18
C SER A 71 3.10 1.32 -8.12
N VAL A 72 3.49 1.36 -6.85
CA VAL A 72 2.63 1.84 -5.76
C VAL A 72 3.22 3.12 -5.18
N GLN A 73 2.45 4.19 -5.25
CA GLN A 73 2.83 5.49 -4.70
C GLN A 73 2.21 5.66 -3.31
N ILE A 74 3.06 6.03 -2.36
CA ILE A 74 2.71 6.25 -0.96
C ILE A 74 3.08 7.69 -0.61
N GLN A 75 2.11 8.48 -0.16
CA GLN A 75 2.30 9.87 0.26
C GLN A 75 1.50 10.13 1.54
N GLY A 76 2.19 10.31 2.66
CA GLY A 76 1.58 10.28 4.00
C GLY A 76 0.86 8.95 4.21
N ASN A 77 -0.43 9.01 4.51
CA ASN A 77 -1.31 7.83 4.63
C ASN A 77 -2.01 7.45 3.32
N SER A 78 -1.81 8.20 2.23
CA SER A 78 -2.43 7.87 0.95
C SER A 78 -1.62 6.81 0.22
N ILE A 79 -2.28 5.72 -0.18
CA ILE A 79 -1.69 4.61 -0.93
C ILE A 79 -2.43 4.51 -2.27
N GLN A 80 -1.69 4.56 -3.37
CA GLN A 80 -2.22 4.54 -4.73
C GLN A 80 -1.47 3.53 -5.59
N LEU A 81 -2.16 2.50 -6.07
CA LEU A 81 -1.62 1.59 -7.08
C LEU A 81 -1.70 2.25 -8.46
N ARG A 82 -0.55 2.36 -9.11
CA ARG A 82 -0.41 2.65 -10.54
C ARG A 82 0.03 1.38 -11.25
N SER A 83 -0.93 0.54 -11.60
CA SER A 83 -0.72 -0.55 -12.53
C SER A 83 -0.88 -0.02 -13.96
N SER A 84 -0.05 -0.49 -14.88
CA SER A 84 -0.23 -0.28 -16.32
C SER A 84 -1.29 -1.22 -16.91
N HIS A 85 -1.98 -2.01 -16.09
CA HIS A 85 -3.14 -2.79 -16.50
C HIS A 85 -4.33 -1.86 -16.71
N GLN A 86 -4.63 -1.62 -17.99
CA GLN A 86 -5.84 -0.94 -18.43
C GLN A 86 -7.06 -1.68 -17.85
N SER A 87 -7.86 -0.95 -17.06
CA SER A 87 -9.23 -1.31 -16.64
C SER A 87 -9.35 -2.43 -15.60
N ASP A 88 -9.61 -2.06 -14.34
CA ASP A 88 -10.86 -2.50 -13.71
C ASP A 88 -11.31 -1.51 -12.62
N ARG A 89 -12.62 -1.30 -12.57
CA ARG A 89 -13.30 -0.28 -11.76
C ARG A 89 -13.14 -0.57 -10.26
N GLN A 90 -12.44 0.29 -9.54
CA GLN A 90 -12.58 0.35 -8.08
C GLN A 90 -13.82 1.17 -7.71
N SER A 91 -14.97 0.48 -7.72
CA SER A 91 -16.12 0.85 -6.90
C SER A 91 -15.73 0.66 -5.44
N SER A 92 -15.34 1.74 -4.76
CA SER A 92 -15.27 1.76 -3.29
C SER A 92 -16.70 1.68 -2.75
N CYS A 93 -17.17 0.47 -2.45
CA CYS A 93 -18.30 0.31 -1.54
C CYS A 93 -17.83 0.69 -0.13
N SER A 94 -18.03 1.96 0.23
CA SER A 94 -17.88 2.45 1.60
C SER A 94 -19.01 1.86 2.46
N SER A 95 -18.85 0.63 2.91
CA SER A 95 -19.74 0.01 3.89
C SER A 95 -19.48 0.60 5.27
N THR A 96 -20.01 1.79 5.55
CA THR A 96 -20.23 2.25 6.94
C THR A 96 -21.67 1.94 7.33
N SER A 97 -21.81 0.73 7.86
CA SER A 97 -22.74 0.27 8.89
C SER A 97 -23.96 1.17 9.21
N CYS A 98 -25.13 0.60 8.93
CA CYS A 98 -26.41 0.74 9.65
C CYS A 98 -26.38 1.47 11.00
N ARG A 99 -27.25 2.49 11.15
CA ARG A 99 -27.86 2.86 12.44
C ARG A 99 -29.36 3.08 12.30
N THR A 100 -30.09 2.15 12.90
CA THR A 100 -31.49 2.26 13.33
C THR A 100 -31.59 3.22 14.52
N ALA A 101 -32.51 4.19 14.44
CA ALA A 101 -33.25 4.87 15.53
C ALA A 101 -34.06 5.99 14.85
N ARG A 102 -35.36 6.20 15.05
CA ARG A 102 -36.31 5.81 16.10
C ARG A 102 -37.73 5.96 15.54
#